data_AF-A0A2N6PV60-F1
#
_entry.id   AF-A0A2N6PV60-F1
#
_cell.length_a   1.000
_cell.length_b   1.000
_cell.length_c   1.000
_cell.angle_alpha   90.00
_cell.angle_beta   90.00
_cell.angle_gamma   90.00
#
_symmetry.space_group_name_H-M   'P 1'
#
loop_
_entity.id
_entity.type
_entity.pdbx_description
1 polymer ?
#
loop_
_entity_poly.entity_id
_entity_poly.type
_entity_poly.pdbx_seq_one_letter_code
_entity_poly.pdbx_strand_id
1 'polypeptide(L)'
;MAELGESTDPRVLVPGDAAGIDEAVTRWRRQASMAEEVSGRLVSLGVPEGWTGRAAEAFESRVTSTAARWARVREALVAAASALEGYASTLLWARAQAESAVDLWERAARL
;
A
#
# COMPACT_ATOMS: atom_id res chain seq x y z
N MET A 1 -15.71 -14.83 -15.77
CA MET A 1 -14.27 -14.99 -16.06
C MET A 1 -14.26 -15.78 -17.35
N ALA A 2 -13.61 -15.29 -18.41
CA ALA A 2 -13.58 -16.03 -19.68
C ALA A 2 -12.51 -17.13 -19.58
N GLU A 3 -12.74 -18.24 -20.25
CA GLU A 3 -11.79 -19.35 -20.30
C GLU A 3 -10.84 -19.25 -21.50
N LEU A 4 -9.72 -19.98 -21.44
CA LEU A 4 -8.81 -20.12 -22.56
C LEU A 4 -9.56 -20.68 -23.79
N GLY A 5 -9.46 -20.00 -24.93
CA GLY A 5 -10.18 -20.33 -26.16
C GLY A 5 -11.49 -19.57 -26.36
N GLU A 6 -12.06 -18.97 -25.30
CA GLU A 6 -13.18 -18.01 -25.42
C GLU A 6 -12.68 -16.57 -25.59
N SER A 7 -11.49 -16.27 -25.05
CA SER A 7 -10.82 -14.98 -25.23
C SER A 7 -9.31 -15.16 -25.42
N THR A 8 -8.73 -14.28 -26.23
CA THR A 8 -7.29 -14.14 -26.42
C THR A 8 -6.71 -12.93 -25.68
N ASP A 9 -7.54 -12.13 -24.99
CA ASP A 9 -7.08 -11.00 -24.18
C ASP A 9 -6.70 -11.49 -22.77
N PRO A 10 -5.41 -11.43 -22.37
CA PRO A 10 -4.95 -11.86 -21.05
C PRO A 10 -5.60 -11.08 -19.91
N ARG A 11 -6.12 -9.87 -20.15
CA ARG A 11 -6.81 -9.05 -19.14
C ARG A 11 -8.22 -9.57 -18.83
N VAL A 12 -8.85 -10.25 -19.79
CA VAL A 12 -10.16 -10.88 -19.61
C VAL A 12 -10.00 -12.23 -18.91
N LEU A 13 -8.94 -12.97 -19.25
CA LEU A 13 -8.57 -14.24 -18.60
C LEU A 13 -8.11 -14.03 -17.14
N VAL A 14 -7.38 -12.96 -16.88
CA VAL A 14 -6.93 -12.56 -15.54
C VAL A 14 -7.41 -11.13 -15.22
N PRO A 15 -8.64 -11.01 -14.68
CA PRO A 15 -9.23 -9.72 -14.32
C PRO A 15 -8.48 -9.00 -13.19
N GLY A 16 -8.47 -7.67 -13.25
CA GLY A 16 -7.88 -6.81 -12.23
C GLY A 16 -7.41 -5.47 -12.78
N ASP A 17 -7.12 -4.53 -11.88
CA ASP A 17 -6.66 -3.19 -12.24
C ASP A 17 -5.32 -2.89 -11.57
N ALA A 18 -4.23 -3.32 -12.21
CA ALA A 18 -2.88 -3.09 -11.71
C ALA A 18 -2.57 -1.59 -11.57
N ALA A 19 -3.05 -0.76 -12.50
CA ALA A 19 -2.83 0.68 -12.47
C ALA A 19 -3.57 1.32 -11.28
N GLY A 20 -4.84 0.97 -11.06
CA GLY A 20 -5.60 1.43 -9.89
C GLY A 20 -4.99 0.97 -8.56
N ILE A 21 -4.35 -0.21 -8.52
CA ILE A 21 -3.59 -0.67 -7.36
C ILE A 21 -2.34 0.19 -7.15
N ASP A 22 -1.57 0.48 -8.19
CA ASP A 22 -0.36 1.32 -8.11
C ASP A 22 -0.70 2.75 -7.65
N GLU A 23 -1.83 3.30 -8.09
CA GLU A 23 -2.35 4.58 -7.60
C GLU A 23 -2.68 4.53 -6.10
N ALA A 24 -3.29 3.44 -5.63
CA ALA A 24 -3.58 3.23 -4.21
C ALA A 24 -2.29 3.11 -3.38
N VAL A 25 -1.29 2.35 -3.87
CA VAL A 25 0.04 2.23 -3.26
C VAL A 25 0.69 3.60 -3.11
N THR A 26 0.71 4.39 -4.17
CA THR A 26 1.28 5.75 -4.18
C THR A 26 0.60 6.65 -3.14
N ARG A 27 -0.74 6.60 -3.10
CA ARG A 27 -1.53 7.37 -2.13
C ARG A 27 -1.23 6.96 -0.68
N TRP A 28 -1.19 5.67 -0.39
CA TRP A 28 -0.94 5.18 0.97
C TRP A 28 0.48 5.45 1.44
N ARG A 29 1.48 5.33 0.56
CA ARG A 29 2.86 5.74 0.89
C ARG A 29 2.96 7.23 1.22
N ARG A 30 2.29 8.09 0.46
CA ARG A 30 2.22 9.53 0.79
C ARG A 30 1.56 9.78 2.15
N GLN A 31 0.44 9.12 2.42
CA GLN A 31 -0.24 9.25 3.72
C GLN A 31 0.62 8.73 4.88
N ALA A 32 1.42 7.67 4.66
CA ALA A 32 2.37 7.18 5.65
C ALA A 32 3.45 8.24 5.95
N SER A 33 4.03 8.87 4.93
CA SER A 33 5.00 9.96 5.12
C SER A 33 4.41 11.15 5.89
N MET A 34 3.15 11.52 5.60
CA MET A 34 2.47 12.56 6.38
C MET A 34 2.27 12.15 7.84
N ALA A 35 1.88 10.90 8.11
CA ALA A 35 1.72 10.39 9.46
C ALA A 35 3.06 10.37 10.23
N GLU A 36 4.16 10.05 9.55
CA GLU A 36 5.51 10.13 10.09
C GLU A 36 5.90 11.56 10.46
N GLU A 37 5.65 12.52 9.56
CA GLU A 37 5.92 13.94 9.80
C GLU A 37 5.13 14.46 11.00
N VAL A 38 3.84 14.15 11.10
CA VAL A 38 3.00 14.55 12.25
C VAL A 38 3.54 13.95 13.54
N SER A 39 3.90 12.66 13.54
CA SER A 39 4.51 12.01 14.70
C SER A 39 5.81 12.70 15.12
N GLY A 40 6.70 12.96 14.16
CA GLY A 40 7.98 13.63 14.42
C GLY A 40 7.81 15.05 14.97
N ARG A 41 6.88 15.82 14.41
CA ARG A 41 6.56 17.17 14.89
C ARG A 41 6.01 17.16 16.32
N LEU A 42 5.15 16.19 16.66
CA LEU A 42 4.65 16.04 18.02
C LEU A 42 5.79 15.73 18.99
N VAL A 43 6.67 14.79 18.66
CA VAL A 43 7.86 14.49 19.47
C VAL A 43 8.75 15.72 19.65
N SER A 44 8.93 16.52 18.58
CA SER A 44 9.78 17.72 18.63
C SER A 44 9.23 18.86 19.48
N LEU A 45 7.91 18.88 19.78
CA LEU A 45 7.35 19.92 20.64
C LEU A 45 7.98 19.88 22.03
N GLY A 46 8.22 18.67 22.56
CA GLY A 46 8.78 18.45 23.89
C GLY A 46 8.00 19.16 25.00
N VAL A 47 8.42 18.97 26.26
CA VAL A 47 7.96 19.86 27.34
C VAL A 47 8.89 21.08 27.36
N PRO A 48 8.38 22.32 27.21
CA PRO A 48 9.16 23.53 27.40
C PRO A 48 10.00 23.53 28.68
N GLU A 49 11.23 24.01 28.57
CA GLU A 49 12.13 24.13 29.72
C GLU A 49 11.53 25.03 30.81
N GLY A 50 11.62 24.60 32.06
CA GLY A 50 11.05 25.30 33.21
C GLY A 50 9.54 25.09 33.42
N TRP A 51 8.83 24.46 32.48
CA TRP A 51 7.43 24.09 32.71
C TRP A 51 7.35 22.76 33.47
N THR A 52 6.82 22.82 34.70
CA THR A 52 6.79 21.67 35.62
C THR A 52 5.42 21.48 36.28
N GLY A 53 5.25 20.34 36.95
CA GLY A 53 4.04 19.97 37.67
C GLY A 53 3.01 19.24 36.80
N ARG A 54 1.83 18.96 37.38
CA ARG A 54 0.81 18.07 36.79
C ARG A 54 0.37 18.44 35.38
N ALA A 55 0.38 19.72 35.02
CA ALA A 55 0.01 20.16 33.68
C ALA A 55 1.07 19.77 32.63
N ALA A 56 2.36 19.90 32.97
CA ALA A 56 3.48 19.50 32.12
C ALA A 56 3.50 17.98 31.91
N GLU A 57 3.32 17.20 32.98
CA GLU A 57 3.23 15.73 32.93
C GLU A 57 2.06 15.26 32.05
N ALA A 58 0.88 15.88 32.21
CA ALA A 58 -0.29 15.55 31.41
C ALA A 58 -0.09 15.90 29.93
N PHE A 59 0.57 17.03 29.65
CA PHE A 59 0.92 17.42 28.29
C PHE A 59 1.89 16.41 27.66
N GLU A 60 2.98 16.06 28.35
CA GLU A 60 3.97 15.08 27.88
C GLU A 60 3.31 13.73 27.55
N SER A 61 2.46 13.24 28.46
CA SER A 61 1.70 12.00 28.26
C SER A 61 0.81 12.06 27.02
N ARG A 62 0.11 13.18 26.81
CA ARG A 62 -0.78 13.37 25.65
C ARG A 62 -0.01 13.46 24.34
N VAL A 63 1.08 14.22 24.31
CA VAL A 63 1.92 14.36 23.11
C VAL A 63 2.55 13.03 22.74
N THR A 64 3.16 12.34 23.71
CA THR A 64 3.80 11.03 23.50
C THR A 64 2.81 9.99 23.00
N SER A 65 1.64 9.89 23.64
CA SER A 65 0.61 8.93 23.22
C SER A 65 0.00 9.25 21.85
N THR A 66 -0.12 10.54 21.50
CA THR A 66 -0.62 10.97 20.19
C THR A 66 0.41 10.72 19.08
N ALA A 67 1.68 11.02 19.33
CA ALA A 67 2.78 10.70 18.41
C ALA A 67 2.84 9.19 18.13
N ALA A 68 2.79 8.36 19.18
CA ALA A 68 2.76 6.91 19.04
C ALA A 68 1.57 6.41 18.20
N ARG A 69 0.41 7.07 18.27
CA ARG A 69 -0.75 6.71 17.43
C ARG A 69 -0.49 7.03 15.96
N TRP A 70 0.10 8.18 15.64
CA TRP A 70 0.48 8.53 14.27
C TRP A 70 1.57 7.61 13.71
N ALA A 71 2.54 7.20 14.54
CA ALA A 71 3.54 6.20 14.15
C ALA A 71 2.90 4.86 13.74
N ARG A 72 1.88 4.39 14.49
CA ARG A 72 1.12 3.17 14.13
C ARG A 72 0.31 3.34 12.83
N VAL A 73 -0.25 4.53 12.59
CA VAL A 73 -0.95 4.82 11.32
C VAL A 73 0.03 4.71 10.14
N ARG A 74 1.23 5.28 10.27
CA ARG A 74 2.30 5.13 9.27
C ARG A 74 2.62 3.66 9.02
N GLU A 75 2.85 2.88 10.07
CA GLU A 75 3.15 1.44 9.96
C GLU A 75 2.05 0.67 9.22
N ALA A 76 0.79 0.90 9.60
CA ALA A 76 -0.34 0.25 8.94
C ALA A 76 -0.45 0.62 7.45
N LEU A 77 -0.24 1.89 7.10
CA LEU A 77 -0.28 2.35 5.72
C LEU A 77 0.88 1.79 4.88
N VAL A 78 2.09 1.70 5.44
CA VAL A 78 3.25 1.08 4.78
C VAL A 78 2.98 -0.41 4.53
N ALA A 79 2.52 -1.13 5.55
CA ALA A 79 2.22 -2.56 5.43
C ALA A 79 1.14 -2.82 4.36
N ALA A 80 0.07 -2.02 4.37
CA ALA A 80 -1.00 -2.13 3.38
C ALA A 80 -0.50 -1.82 1.96
N ALA A 81 0.33 -0.79 1.78
CA ALA A 81 0.90 -0.44 0.49
C ALA A 81 1.81 -1.56 -0.05
N SER A 82 2.65 -2.16 0.80
CA SER A 82 3.50 -3.30 0.41
C SER A 82 2.69 -4.54 0.02
N ALA A 83 1.58 -4.82 0.72
CA ALA A 83 0.71 -5.93 0.35
C ALA A 83 0.06 -5.72 -1.03
N LEU A 84 -0.39 -4.50 -1.32
CA LEU A 84 -0.94 -4.13 -2.63
C LEU A 84 0.10 -4.22 -3.75
N GLU A 85 1.33 -3.78 -3.49
CA GLU A 85 2.44 -3.87 -4.44
C GLU A 85 2.77 -5.34 -4.78
N GLY A 86 2.76 -6.23 -3.78
CA GLY A 86 2.91 -7.68 -3.99
C GLY A 86 1.75 -8.27 -4.81
N TYR A 87 0.53 -7.83 -4.55
CA TYR A 87 -0.64 -8.27 -5.33
C TYR A 87 -0.58 -7.78 -6.78
N ALA A 88 -0.24 -6.51 -7.02
CA ALA A 88 -0.07 -5.96 -8.38
C ALA A 88 1.00 -6.72 -9.17
N SER A 89 2.13 -7.01 -8.53
CA SER A 89 3.21 -7.83 -9.12
C SER A 89 2.71 -9.23 -9.52
N THR A 90 1.92 -9.85 -8.65
CA THR A 90 1.35 -11.19 -8.90
C THR A 90 0.31 -11.15 -10.03
N LEU A 91 -0.52 -10.12 -10.08
CA LEU A 91 -1.51 -9.91 -11.14
C LEU A 91 -0.83 -9.76 -12.52
N LEU A 92 0.24 -8.98 -12.60
CA LEU A 92 1.01 -8.81 -13.83
C LEU A 92 1.70 -10.11 -14.25
N TRP A 93 2.28 -10.85 -13.30
CA TRP A 93 2.85 -12.17 -13.57
C TRP A 93 1.81 -13.13 -14.15
N ALA A 94 0.62 -13.21 -13.53
CA ALA A 94 -0.46 -14.09 -13.99
C ALA A 94 -0.93 -13.73 -15.40
N ARG A 95 -0.98 -12.43 -15.74
CA ARG A 95 -1.30 -11.98 -17.11
C ARG A 95 -0.26 -12.41 -18.13
N ALA A 96 1.03 -12.33 -17.81
CA ALA A 96 2.09 -12.82 -18.70
C ALA A 96 2.00 -14.34 -18.91
N GLN A 97 1.58 -15.11 -17.90
CA GLN A 97 1.29 -16.54 -18.06
C GLN A 97 0.09 -16.79 -18.97
N ALA A 98 -0.98 -16.01 -18.83
CA ALA A 98 -2.16 -16.11 -19.69
C ALA A 98 -1.83 -15.77 -21.16
N GLU A 99 -1.02 -14.74 -21.40
CA GLU A 99 -0.50 -14.40 -22.74
C GLU A 99 0.28 -15.57 -23.35
N SER A 100 1.20 -16.17 -22.59
CA SER A 100 1.97 -17.34 -23.04
C SER A 100 1.08 -18.55 -23.37
N ALA A 101 -0.01 -18.74 -22.61
CA ALA A 101 -0.97 -19.81 -22.82
C ALA A 101 -1.81 -19.59 -24.09
N VAL A 102 -2.24 -18.34 -24.34
CA VAL A 102 -2.92 -17.95 -25.59
C VAL A 102 -2.01 -18.21 -26.79
N ASP A 103 -0.75 -17.77 -26.74
CA ASP A 103 0.22 -18.00 -27.82
C ASP A 103 0.45 -19.49 -28.13
N LEU A 104 0.46 -20.33 -27.09
CA LEU A 104 0.58 -21.78 -27.27
C LEU A 104 -0.68 -22.38 -27.90
N TRP A 105 -1.85 -21.96 -27.42
CA TRP A 105 -3.14 -22.42 -27.95
C TRP A 105 -3.32 -22.07 -29.42
N GLU A 106 -3.03 -20.82 -29.81
CA GLU A 106 -3.13 -20.38 -31.20
C GLU A 106 -2.14 -21.07 -32.13
N ARG A 107 -0.95 -21.43 -31.63
CA ARG A 107 0.01 -22.24 -32.42
C ARG A 107 -0.49 -23.65 -32.62
N ALA A 108 -1.04 -24.28 -31.59
CA ALA A 108 -1.60 -25.63 -31.67
C ALA A 108 -2.82 -25.68 -32.60
N ALA A 109 -3.70 -24.67 -32.57
CA ALA A 109 -4.88 -24.59 -33.45
C ALA A 109 -4.56 -24.36 -34.93
N ARG A 110 -3.32 -24.00 -35.27
CA ARG A 110 -2.84 -23.80 -36.65
C ARG A 110 -2.12 -25.02 -37.24
N LEU A 111 -1.91 -26.08 -36.44
CA LEU A 111 -1.37 -27.37 -36.86
C LEU A 111 -2.49 -28.31 -37.29
#